data_AF-A0A0U1LK72-F1
#
_entry.id   AF-A0A0U1LK72-F1
#
_cell.length_a   1.000
_cell.length_b   1.000
_cell.length_c   1.000
_cell.angle_alpha   90.00
_cell.angle_beta   90.00
_cell.angle_gamma   90.00
#
_symmetry.space_group_name_H-M   'P 1'
#
loop_
_entity.id
_entity.type
_entity.pdbx_description
1 polymer ?
#
loop_
_entity_poly.entity_id
_entity_poly.type
_entity_poly.pdbx_seq_one_letter_code
_entity_poly.pdbx_strand_id
1 'polypeptide(L)'
;MPPPPSLEDLAVYFFSLPHPRFTHDGVENHYHFSISPAAYADPDDDIVQVVKVAHNFTHIGGPMQLRVLPLKKKVDTVLRFLFISFLTGLPTKLNDEIQLAIRELGGFAGFSKNISSTIISNGGSGGYGDGTSRLIRLTLAEDRKVAPFSWSTDDAELAQAMSMRLHEFAGLIYRIHPLLNVRLADERDNRAAMITYIAFQHSLIRGIKKHTTDVLRDTSATFSRHEFDSVPPTPVTLAKRTLVTSVIEEEDENDSDVVEQPNKEVANAQAKLFNPDPDGEFPDPSTYYNTKAYRVKGACDLASSVNLILPEGKGSQNEAVSIIMPLRRLIITNRDNPHNLTLLLGPRFHSSALAQSLYASIRVKTALVPPIGSTLYNFFYFLDRGCPYRRPGPLSLAEQKTCSKVYSLLRFMKHKMGTLGRKVDEEEINEIMEVWAQEDKGEVEMELWKMAVGCLEQGLQPNLQC
;
A
#
# COMPACT_ATOMS: atom_id res chain seq x y z
N MET A 1 -17.03 -24.91 10.17
CA MET A 1 -15.81 -24.59 9.43
C MET A 1 -15.06 -25.89 9.18
N PRO A 2 -14.48 -26.12 7.99
CA PRO A 2 -13.55 -27.23 7.83
C PRO A 2 -12.36 -27.06 8.78
N PRO A 3 -11.77 -28.16 9.28
CA PRO A 3 -10.56 -28.07 10.10
C PRO A 3 -9.42 -27.40 9.31
N PRO A 4 -8.50 -26.68 9.97
CA PRO A 4 -7.32 -26.17 9.32
C PRO A 4 -6.51 -27.33 8.72
N PRO A 5 -5.84 -27.13 7.57
CA PRO A 5 -5.04 -28.18 6.95
C PRO A 5 -3.98 -28.70 7.91
N SER A 6 -3.68 -29.99 7.82
CA SER A 6 -2.59 -30.58 8.59
C SER A 6 -1.24 -29.99 8.14
N LEU A 7 -0.19 -30.18 8.95
CA LEU A 7 1.14 -29.71 8.56
C LEU A 7 1.65 -30.49 7.35
N GLU A 8 1.31 -31.77 7.28
CA GLU A 8 1.59 -32.70 6.19
C GLU A 8 0.92 -32.22 4.89
N ASP A 9 -0.35 -31.81 4.94
CA ASP A 9 -1.06 -31.25 3.78
C ASP A 9 -0.34 -30.01 3.26
N LEU A 10 -0.01 -29.06 4.17
CA LEU A 10 0.71 -27.84 3.83
C LEU A 10 2.08 -28.13 3.20
N ALA A 11 2.80 -29.13 3.72
CA ALA A 11 4.08 -29.55 3.17
C ALA A 11 3.91 -30.10 1.75
N VAL A 12 2.93 -30.99 1.52
CA VAL A 12 2.63 -31.54 0.19
C VAL A 12 2.31 -30.43 -0.81
N TYR A 13 1.47 -29.46 -0.40
CA TYR A 13 1.17 -28.30 -1.26
C TYR A 13 2.40 -27.46 -1.55
N PHE A 14 3.17 -27.10 -0.52
CA PHE A 14 4.39 -26.31 -0.68
C PHE A 14 5.37 -26.99 -1.66
N PHE A 15 5.62 -28.28 -1.48
CA PHE A 15 6.54 -29.04 -2.33
C PHE A 15 6.04 -29.29 -3.75
N SER A 16 4.74 -29.11 -4.02
CA SER A 16 4.20 -29.19 -5.37
C SER A 16 4.46 -27.93 -6.21
N LEU A 17 4.88 -26.82 -5.59
CA LEU A 17 5.10 -25.56 -6.28
C LEU A 17 6.39 -25.58 -7.14
N PRO A 18 6.53 -24.69 -8.13
CA PRO A 18 7.81 -24.47 -8.80
C PRO A 18 8.82 -23.81 -7.86
N HIS A 19 10.03 -24.37 -7.78
CA HIS A 19 11.09 -23.87 -6.90
C HIS A 19 12.32 -23.36 -7.70
N PRO A 20 12.28 -22.14 -8.28
CA PRO A 20 13.42 -21.60 -9.01
C PRO A 20 14.56 -21.19 -8.06
N ARG A 21 15.80 -21.52 -8.42
CA ARG A 21 17.02 -21.13 -7.66
C ARG A 21 17.15 -19.63 -7.46
N PHE A 22 16.85 -18.92 -8.54
CA PHE A 22 17.03 -17.50 -8.66
C PHE A 22 15.68 -16.88 -8.93
N THR A 23 15.47 -15.66 -8.45
CA THR A 23 14.37 -14.82 -8.91
C THR A 23 14.54 -14.53 -10.41
N HIS A 24 13.49 -13.98 -11.03
CA HIS A 24 13.56 -13.48 -12.40
C HIS A 24 14.68 -12.45 -12.60
N ASP A 25 15.10 -11.77 -11.54
CA ASP A 25 16.21 -10.80 -11.52
C ASP A 25 17.59 -11.46 -11.31
N GLY A 26 17.67 -12.79 -11.30
CA GLY A 26 18.94 -13.52 -11.15
C GLY A 26 19.48 -13.59 -9.73
N VAL A 27 18.72 -13.18 -8.72
CA VAL A 27 19.17 -13.20 -7.31
C VAL A 27 18.72 -14.47 -6.61
N GLU A 28 19.55 -15.02 -5.74
CA GLU A 28 19.25 -16.27 -5.03
C GLU A 28 17.95 -16.18 -4.23
N ASN A 29 17.14 -17.23 -4.34
CA ASN A 29 15.85 -17.34 -3.67
C ASN A 29 16.02 -17.83 -2.22
N HIS A 30 16.82 -17.10 -1.43
CA HIS A 30 17.10 -17.38 -0.02
C HIS A 30 16.20 -16.57 0.91
N TYR A 31 15.70 -17.24 1.96
CA TYR A 31 14.90 -16.61 3.00
C TYR A 31 15.56 -16.84 4.37
N HIS A 32 15.65 -15.80 5.16
CA HIS A 32 16.03 -15.87 6.56
C HIS A 32 14.78 -15.70 7.41
N PHE A 33 14.63 -16.46 8.49
CA PHE A 33 13.60 -16.21 9.47
C PHE A 33 14.20 -16.11 10.87
N SER A 34 13.59 -15.27 11.70
CA SER A 34 14.00 -15.07 13.09
C SER A 34 12.79 -15.00 14.01
N ILE A 35 12.99 -15.41 15.27
CA ILE A 35 11.97 -15.34 16.32
C ILE A 35 12.38 -14.25 17.31
N SER A 36 11.68 -13.13 17.26
CA SER A 36 11.97 -11.96 18.09
C SER A 36 10.88 -11.76 19.14
N PRO A 37 11.18 -11.24 20.33
CA PRO A 37 10.14 -10.94 21.32
C PRO A 37 9.22 -9.85 20.76
N ALA A 38 7.92 -9.98 20.99
CA ALA A 38 6.96 -8.95 20.63
C ALA A 38 7.07 -7.81 21.65
N ALA A 39 7.84 -6.77 21.34
CA ALA A 39 8.15 -5.67 22.26
C ALA A 39 6.93 -4.92 22.87
N TYR A 40 5.70 -5.17 22.39
CA TYR A 40 4.46 -4.52 22.82
C TYR A 40 3.37 -5.48 23.28
N ALA A 41 3.67 -6.77 23.38
CA ALA A 41 2.69 -7.79 23.76
C ALA A 41 3.06 -8.39 25.13
N ASP A 42 2.43 -9.50 25.50
CA ASP A 42 2.80 -10.25 26.71
C ASP A 42 4.31 -10.56 26.68
N PRO A 43 5.06 -10.50 27.80
CA PRO A 43 6.49 -10.86 27.82
C PRO A 43 6.79 -12.24 27.19
N ASP A 44 5.81 -13.14 27.15
CA ASP A 44 5.94 -14.46 26.53
C ASP A 44 5.57 -14.49 25.04
N ASP A 45 5.06 -13.41 24.47
CA ASP A 45 4.71 -13.31 23.07
C ASP A 45 5.94 -13.00 22.20
N ASP A 46 6.02 -13.72 21.08
CA ASP A 46 7.02 -13.59 20.05
C ASP A 46 6.40 -13.25 18.70
N ILE A 47 7.22 -12.74 17.80
CA ILE A 47 6.91 -12.65 16.38
C ILE A 47 7.88 -13.50 15.57
N VAL A 48 7.37 -14.13 14.52
CA VAL A 48 8.20 -14.75 13.48
C VAL A 48 8.32 -13.78 12.33
N GLN A 49 9.55 -13.41 12.04
CA GLN A 49 9.86 -12.57 10.89
C GLN A 49 10.52 -13.42 9.82
N VAL A 50 10.09 -13.26 8.57
CA VAL A 50 10.66 -13.92 7.39
C VAL A 50 11.11 -12.83 6.43
N VAL A 51 12.40 -12.82 6.10
CA VAL A 51 13.04 -11.84 5.22
C VAL A 51 13.64 -12.54 4.02
N LYS A 52 13.30 -12.05 2.82
CA LYS A 52 14.06 -12.37 1.61
C LYS A 52 15.31 -11.50 1.59
N VAL A 53 16.44 -12.06 2.00
CA VAL A 53 17.73 -11.36 2.20
C VAL A 53 18.12 -10.52 0.98
N ALA A 54 17.83 -11.01 -0.22
CA ALA A 54 18.12 -10.34 -1.47
C ALA A 54 17.31 -9.07 -1.77
N HIS A 55 16.06 -8.99 -1.30
CA HIS A 55 15.10 -7.95 -1.70
C HIS A 55 14.54 -7.17 -0.51
N ASN A 56 15.03 -7.43 0.70
CA ASN A 56 14.45 -6.95 1.97
C ASN A 56 12.93 -7.17 2.08
N PHE A 57 12.39 -8.08 1.27
CA PHE A 57 10.98 -8.40 1.32
C PHE A 57 10.71 -9.09 2.65
N THR A 58 9.72 -8.60 3.40
CA THR A 58 9.48 -9.03 4.77
C THR A 58 8.05 -9.48 4.96
N HIS A 59 7.90 -10.62 5.62
CA HIS A 59 6.65 -11.07 6.19
C HIS A 59 6.82 -11.22 7.71
N ILE A 60 5.81 -10.80 8.48
CA ILE A 60 5.83 -10.88 9.95
C ILE A 60 4.53 -11.55 10.38
N GLY A 61 4.64 -12.56 11.24
CA GLY A 61 3.50 -13.22 11.87
C GLY A 61 3.63 -13.24 13.38
N GLY A 62 2.49 -13.19 14.07
CA GLY A 62 2.39 -13.17 15.52
C GLY A 62 1.23 -12.30 16.00
N PRO A 63 1.07 -12.12 17.32
CA PRO A 63 1.90 -12.70 18.38
C PRO A 63 1.79 -14.23 18.49
N MET A 64 2.87 -14.91 18.90
CA MET A 64 2.95 -16.35 19.14
C MET A 64 3.85 -16.63 20.35
N GLN A 65 3.49 -17.54 21.25
CA GLN A 65 4.35 -17.89 22.39
C GLN A 65 5.38 -18.97 22.01
N LEU A 66 6.25 -18.72 21.03
CA LEU A 66 7.11 -19.75 20.46
C LEU A 66 8.25 -20.16 21.38
N ARG A 67 8.86 -19.22 22.11
CA ARG A 67 10.02 -19.48 22.97
C ARG A 67 9.73 -20.47 24.09
N VAL A 68 8.52 -20.43 24.64
CA VAL A 68 8.07 -21.31 25.73
C VAL A 68 7.64 -22.70 25.23
N LEU A 69 7.46 -22.89 23.92
CA LEU A 69 7.06 -24.18 23.38
C LEU A 69 8.22 -25.19 23.39
N PRO A 70 7.93 -26.47 23.69
CA PRO A 70 8.87 -27.56 23.44
C PRO A 70 9.33 -27.56 21.99
N LEU A 71 10.61 -27.87 21.74
CA LEU A 71 11.27 -27.77 20.43
C LEU A 71 10.44 -28.39 19.30
N LYS A 72 9.87 -29.58 19.49
CA LYS A 72 9.01 -30.24 18.49
C LYS A 72 7.79 -29.40 18.10
N LYS A 73 7.07 -28.86 19.10
CA LYS A 73 5.90 -28.01 18.86
C LYS A 73 6.30 -26.68 18.23
N LYS A 74 7.43 -26.11 18.66
CA LYS A 74 8.03 -24.90 18.08
C LYS A 74 8.31 -25.10 16.58
N VAL A 75 8.99 -26.18 16.21
CA VAL A 75 9.26 -26.58 14.82
C VAL A 75 7.97 -26.69 14.00
N ASP A 76 6.98 -27.45 14.47
CA ASP A 76 5.73 -27.64 13.73
C ASP A 76 4.96 -26.32 13.54
N THR A 77 5.02 -25.43 14.53
CA THR A 77 4.36 -24.11 14.48
C THR A 77 5.06 -23.18 13.50
N VAL A 78 6.40 -23.12 13.54
CA VAL A 78 7.21 -22.32 12.61
C VAL A 78 7.04 -22.82 11.18
N LEU A 79 7.12 -24.14 10.94
CA LEU A 79 6.92 -24.71 9.60
C LEU A 79 5.52 -24.44 9.06
N ARG A 80 4.49 -24.57 9.89
CA ARG A 80 3.12 -24.22 9.51
C ARG A 80 3.04 -22.75 9.08
N PHE A 81 3.62 -21.85 9.89
CA PHE A 81 3.65 -20.44 9.57
C PHE A 81 4.38 -20.16 8.25
N LEU A 82 5.56 -20.76 8.04
CA LEU A 82 6.32 -20.60 6.81
C LEU A 82 5.52 -21.10 5.60
N PHE A 83 4.99 -22.32 5.64
CA PHE A 83 4.20 -22.87 4.53
C PHE A 83 2.99 -22.01 4.20
N ILE A 84 2.23 -21.56 5.21
CA ILE A 84 1.10 -20.65 5.00
C ILE A 84 1.58 -19.33 4.39
N SER A 85 2.67 -18.76 4.87
CA SER A 85 3.24 -17.50 4.35
C SER A 85 3.62 -17.63 2.86
N PHE A 86 4.17 -18.77 2.45
CA PHE A 86 4.49 -19.04 1.05
C PHE A 86 3.25 -19.34 0.21
N LEU A 87 2.31 -20.16 0.70
CA LEU A 87 1.10 -20.57 -0.04
C LEU A 87 0.08 -19.44 -0.20
N THR A 88 -0.06 -18.58 0.80
CA THR A 88 -0.95 -17.40 0.73
C THR A 88 -0.29 -16.22 -0.01
N GLY A 89 0.98 -16.38 -0.35
CA GLY A 89 1.76 -15.44 -1.14
C GLY A 89 2.56 -14.48 -0.28
N LEU A 90 3.86 -14.70 -0.23
CA LEU A 90 4.80 -13.58 -0.21
C LEU A 90 4.54 -12.80 -1.51
N PRO A 91 4.32 -11.47 -1.48
CA PRO A 91 3.95 -10.64 -2.61
C PRO A 91 5.08 -10.66 -3.64
N THR A 92 5.03 -11.67 -4.47
CA THR A 92 5.87 -11.89 -5.63
C THR A 92 4.91 -12.32 -6.73
N LYS A 93 5.18 -11.91 -7.97
CA LYS A 93 4.43 -12.31 -9.18
C LYS A 93 4.20 -13.82 -9.32
N LEU A 94 4.97 -14.64 -8.59
CA LEU A 94 4.76 -16.06 -8.42
C LEU A 94 3.34 -16.40 -7.92
N ASN A 95 2.70 -15.51 -7.15
CA ASN A 95 1.30 -15.71 -6.73
C ASN A 95 0.34 -15.63 -7.92
N ASP A 96 0.55 -14.77 -8.92
CA ASP A 96 -0.32 -14.74 -10.10
C ASP A 96 -0.15 -16.00 -10.96
N GLU A 97 1.08 -16.52 -11.08
CA GLU A 97 1.38 -17.78 -11.81
C GLU A 97 0.91 -19.03 -11.05
N ILE A 98 1.06 -19.05 -9.73
CA ILE A 98 0.55 -20.12 -8.86
C ILE A 98 -0.97 -20.08 -8.81
N GLN A 99 -1.60 -18.91 -8.69
CA GLN A 99 -3.06 -18.78 -8.76
C GLN A 99 -3.59 -19.17 -10.14
N LEU A 100 -2.88 -18.85 -11.22
CA LEU A 100 -3.19 -19.31 -12.57
C LEU A 100 -3.06 -20.85 -12.68
N ALA A 101 -1.96 -21.44 -12.21
CA ALA A 101 -1.75 -22.88 -12.20
C ALA A 101 -2.79 -23.62 -11.32
N ILE A 102 -3.14 -23.07 -10.16
CA ILE A 102 -4.20 -23.58 -9.27
C ILE A 102 -5.58 -23.48 -9.94
N ARG A 103 -5.83 -22.43 -10.74
CA ARG A 103 -7.06 -22.24 -11.53
C ARG A 103 -7.15 -23.24 -12.68
N GLU A 104 -6.03 -23.54 -13.32
CA GLU A 104 -5.91 -24.52 -14.40
C GLU A 104 -5.96 -25.97 -13.89
N LEU A 105 -5.54 -26.22 -12.64
CA LEU A 105 -5.58 -27.54 -11.99
C LEU A 105 -6.95 -27.88 -11.35
N GLY A 106 -7.96 -27.02 -11.50
CA GLY A 106 -9.37 -27.36 -11.31
C GLY A 106 -9.80 -27.78 -9.89
N GLY A 107 -9.04 -27.45 -8.83
CA GLY A 107 -9.23 -28.07 -7.52
C GLY A 107 -9.12 -27.18 -6.28
N PHE A 108 -9.33 -25.86 -6.35
CA PHE A 108 -9.03 -25.00 -5.18
C PHE A 108 -9.90 -23.73 -5.04
N ALA A 109 -11.12 -23.71 -5.55
CA ALA A 109 -12.01 -22.54 -5.43
C ALA A 109 -12.51 -22.25 -3.98
N GLY A 110 -12.28 -23.18 -3.04
CA GLY A 110 -12.80 -23.10 -1.66
C GLY A 110 -11.84 -22.54 -0.60
N PHE A 111 -10.54 -22.48 -0.83
CA PHE A 111 -9.58 -22.15 0.24
C PHE A 111 -9.21 -20.65 0.27
N SER A 112 -9.03 -20.01 -0.90
CA SER A 112 -8.74 -18.58 -0.99
C SER A 112 -9.93 -17.67 -0.63
N LYS A 113 -11.17 -18.12 -0.89
CA LYS A 113 -12.38 -17.36 -0.58
C LYS A 113 -12.76 -17.32 0.91
N ASN A 114 -12.27 -18.24 1.73
CA ASN A 114 -12.79 -18.46 3.09
C ASN A 114 -12.07 -17.72 4.22
N ILE A 115 -11.18 -16.76 3.90
CA ILE A 115 -10.71 -15.74 4.86
C ILE A 115 -11.50 -14.42 4.70
N SER A 116 -12.46 -14.34 3.77
CA SER A 116 -13.36 -13.18 3.68
C SER A 116 -14.79 -13.56 3.30
N SER A 117 -15.66 -13.54 4.32
CA SER A 117 -17.13 -13.44 4.29
C SER A 117 -17.99 -14.68 4.01
N THR A 118 -19.10 -14.76 4.76
CA THR A 118 -20.09 -15.85 4.84
C THR A 118 -21.39 -15.46 4.09
N ILE A 119 -22.10 -16.48 3.57
CA ILE A 119 -23.52 -16.59 3.17
C ILE A 119 -23.93 -16.05 1.78
N ILE A 120 -24.40 -16.94 0.87
CA ILE A 120 -25.79 -17.03 0.33
C ILE A 120 -25.95 -18.22 -0.67
N SER A 121 -26.96 -19.06 -0.36
CA SER A 121 -27.90 -19.88 -1.15
C SER A 121 -27.49 -21.02 -2.12
N ASN A 122 -28.01 -22.21 -1.76
CA ASN A 122 -28.90 -23.13 -2.50
C ASN A 122 -28.55 -23.67 -3.90
N GLY A 123 -28.60 -25.01 -3.99
CA GLY A 123 -29.44 -25.72 -4.97
C GLY A 123 -28.73 -26.75 -5.86
N GLY A 124 -29.17 -28.00 -5.80
CA GLY A 124 -29.16 -28.89 -6.97
C GLY A 124 -28.31 -30.16 -6.91
N SER A 125 -28.96 -31.24 -6.49
CA SER A 125 -28.89 -32.63 -7.00
C SER A 125 -27.68 -33.14 -7.81
N GLY A 126 -27.16 -34.29 -7.35
CA GLY A 126 -27.15 -35.52 -8.15
C GLY A 126 -25.83 -35.90 -8.84
N GLY A 127 -25.41 -37.14 -8.63
CA GLY A 127 -24.51 -37.84 -9.56
C GLY A 127 -23.36 -38.57 -8.88
N TYR A 128 -23.56 -39.87 -8.64
CA TYR A 128 -22.48 -40.84 -8.49
C TYR A 128 -21.55 -40.76 -9.71
N GLY A 129 -20.25 -40.69 -9.47
CA GLY A 129 -19.23 -40.71 -10.51
C GLY A 129 -17.87 -41.10 -9.94
N ASP A 130 -17.59 -42.40 -9.97
CA ASP A 130 -16.27 -43.00 -9.91
C ASP A 130 -15.33 -42.32 -10.94
N GLY A 131 -14.07 -42.09 -10.57
CA GLY A 131 -13.17 -41.33 -11.43
C GLY A 131 -11.79 -41.07 -10.83
N THR A 132 -11.00 -42.14 -10.70
CA THR A 132 -9.53 -42.16 -10.92
C THR A 132 -8.77 -40.84 -10.70
N SER A 133 -8.06 -40.76 -9.58
CA SER A 133 -6.98 -39.81 -9.33
C SER A 133 -6.00 -39.78 -10.51
N ARG A 134 -6.15 -38.78 -11.39
CA ARG A 134 -5.14 -38.42 -12.39
C ARG A 134 -3.97 -37.77 -11.66
N LEU A 135 -3.01 -38.60 -11.28
CA LEU A 135 -1.67 -38.14 -10.93
C LEU A 135 -1.04 -37.57 -12.21
N ILE A 136 -1.15 -36.26 -12.42
CA ILE A 136 -0.52 -35.57 -13.55
C ILE A 136 1.00 -35.65 -13.34
N ARG A 137 1.66 -36.47 -14.15
CA ARG A 137 3.12 -36.47 -14.33
C ARG A 137 3.48 -35.15 -15.01
N LEU A 138 3.89 -34.15 -14.23
CA LEU A 138 4.62 -33.00 -14.76
C LEU A 138 6.03 -33.46 -15.10
N THR A 139 6.25 -33.78 -16.38
CA THR A 139 7.59 -33.97 -16.93
C THR A 139 8.26 -32.60 -16.97
N LEU A 140 8.91 -32.20 -15.87
CA LEU A 140 9.76 -31.03 -15.82
C LEU A 140 10.92 -31.25 -16.79
N ALA A 141 11.06 -30.36 -17.77
CA ALA A 141 12.17 -30.36 -18.73
C ALA A 141 13.51 -30.38 -17.97
N GLU A 142 14.34 -31.37 -18.28
CA GLU A 142 15.52 -31.81 -17.53
C GLU A 142 16.66 -30.76 -17.38
N ASP A 143 16.54 -29.57 -17.97
CA ASP A 143 17.62 -28.57 -18.01
C ASP A 143 17.38 -27.28 -17.21
N ARG A 144 16.22 -27.09 -16.58
CA ARG A 144 16.03 -25.94 -15.66
C ARG A 144 16.44 -26.36 -14.26
N LYS A 145 17.60 -25.86 -13.83
CA LYS A 145 18.18 -25.95 -12.48
C LYS A 145 17.15 -25.63 -11.38
N VAL A 146 16.32 -26.61 -11.03
CA VAL A 146 15.55 -26.64 -9.78
C VAL A 146 16.58 -26.60 -8.68
N ALA A 147 16.46 -25.69 -7.74
CA ALA A 147 17.47 -25.54 -6.72
C ALA A 147 16.84 -25.28 -5.36
N PRO A 148 17.58 -25.56 -4.29
CA PRO A 148 17.01 -25.64 -2.98
C PRO A 148 16.38 -24.33 -2.52
N PHE A 149 15.21 -24.43 -1.88
CA PHE A 149 14.80 -23.41 -0.93
C PHE A 149 15.77 -23.48 0.23
N SER A 150 16.54 -22.42 0.40
CA SER A 150 17.41 -22.26 1.53
C SER A 150 16.72 -21.38 2.55
N TRP A 151 16.57 -21.91 3.76
CA TRP A 151 16.16 -21.16 4.93
C TRP A 151 17.33 -20.99 5.87
N SER A 152 17.38 -19.87 6.58
CA SER A 152 18.30 -19.72 7.69
C SER A 152 17.62 -19.14 8.92
N THR A 153 18.15 -19.47 10.09
CA THR A 153 17.73 -18.95 11.40
C THR A 153 18.96 -18.83 12.30
N ASP A 154 18.92 -17.93 13.27
CA ASP A 154 19.97 -17.72 14.26
C ASP A 154 19.98 -18.78 15.39
N ASP A 155 18.87 -19.49 15.57
CA ASP A 155 18.73 -20.62 16.48
C ASP A 155 19.24 -21.94 15.86
N ALA A 156 20.40 -22.42 16.31
CA ALA A 156 21.04 -23.62 15.79
C ALA A 156 20.22 -24.91 16.05
N GLU A 157 19.61 -25.04 17.23
CA GLU A 157 18.81 -26.23 17.57
C GLU A 157 17.53 -26.27 16.72
N LEU A 158 16.89 -25.11 16.54
CA LEU A 158 15.73 -24.97 15.68
C LEU A 158 16.07 -25.24 14.21
N ALA A 159 17.20 -24.72 13.72
CA ALA A 159 17.67 -24.99 12.35
C ALA A 159 17.82 -26.50 12.11
N GLN A 160 18.50 -27.20 13.02
CA GLN A 160 18.72 -28.64 12.92
C GLN A 160 17.39 -29.41 12.99
N ALA A 161 16.53 -29.09 13.95
CA ALA A 161 15.26 -29.79 14.14
C ALA A 161 14.28 -29.55 12.97
N MET A 162 14.23 -28.34 12.43
CA MET A 162 13.46 -28.02 11.22
C MET A 162 14.01 -28.75 10.00
N SER A 163 15.34 -28.81 9.85
CA SER A 163 15.97 -29.59 8.78
C SER A 163 15.51 -31.04 8.86
N MET A 164 15.62 -31.69 10.01
CA MET A 164 15.15 -33.08 10.21
C MET A 164 13.67 -33.24 9.87
N ARG A 165 12.80 -32.33 10.36
CA ARG A 165 11.36 -32.39 10.12
C ARG A 165 10.99 -32.21 8.65
N LEU A 166 11.70 -31.34 7.93
CA LEU A 166 11.53 -31.19 6.48
C LEU A 166 12.00 -32.42 5.71
N HIS A 167 13.07 -33.07 6.15
CA HIS A 167 13.54 -34.32 5.57
C HIS A 167 12.51 -35.44 5.75
N GLU A 168 11.83 -35.50 6.91
CA GLU A 168 10.70 -36.42 7.12
C GLU A 168 9.59 -36.16 6.09
N PHE A 169 9.19 -34.90 5.86
CA PHE A 169 8.19 -34.57 4.84
C PHE A 169 8.67 -34.84 3.42
N ALA A 170 9.94 -34.57 3.11
CA ALA A 170 10.51 -34.85 1.79
C ALA A 170 10.58 -36.37 1.52
N GLY A 171 10.81 -37.18 2.55
CA GLY A 171 10.75 -38.64 2.49
C GLY A 171 9.36 -39.15 2.10
N LEU A 172 8.29 -38.45 2.50
CA LEU A 172 6.93 -38.75 2.05
C LEU A 172 6.71 -38.48 0.55
N ILE A 173 7.53 -37.62 -0.07
CA ILE A 173 7.35 -37.11 -1.45
C ILE A 173 8.41 -37.67 -2.42
N TYR A 174 9.23 -38.63 -1.97
CA TYR A 174 10.14 -39.50 -2.72
C TYR A 174 11.17 -38.88 -3.70
N ARG A 175 11.17 -37.57 -4.01
CA ARG A 175 12.07 -37.01 -5.06
C ARG A 175 12.63 -35.59 -4.83
N ILE A 176 12.38 -34.96 -3.68
CA ILE A 176 12.71 -33.52 -3.47
C ILE A 176 13.88 -33.30 -2.49
N HIS A 177 14.48 -34.38 -1.97
CA HIS A 177 15.49 -34.35 -0.89
C HIS A 177 16.66 -33.36 -1.05
N PRO A 178 17.25 -33.08 -2.23
CA PRO A 178 18.36 -32.12 -2.32
C PRO A 178 17.92 -30.65 -2.34
N LEU A 179 16.61 -30.37 -2.30
CA LEU A 179 16.03 -29.04 -2.56
C LEU A 179 15.61 -28.28 -1.29
N LEU A 180 15.99 -28.74 -0.09
CA LEU A 180 15.75 -28.02 1.15
C LEU A 180 16.99 -27.98 1.99
N ASN A 181 17.45 -26.77 2.29
CA ASN A 181 18.57 -26.56 3.19
C ASN A 181 18.17 -25.55 4.26
N VAL A 182 18.03 -26.01 5.50
CA VAL A 182 17.92 -25.11 6.65
C VAL A 182 19.30 -25.01 7.27
N ARG A 183 19.92 -23.83 7.18
CA ARG A 183 21.26 -23.55 7.70
C ARG A 183 21.21 -22.60 8.88
N LEU A 184 22.29 -22.56 9.65
CA LEU A 184 22.50 -21.47 10.59
C LEU A 184 22.71 -20.17 9.81
N ALA A 185 22.06 -19.10 10.25
CA ALA A 185 22.17 -17.77 9.65
C ALA A 185 23.60 -17.24 9.77
N ASP A 186 24.09 -16.66 8.69
CA ASP A 186 25.35 -15.91 8.71
C ASP A 186 25.12 -14.45 9.12
N GLU A 187 26.20 -13.66 9.21
CA GLU A 187 26.11 -12.26 9.60
C GLU A 187 25.22 -11.43 8.66
N ARG A 188 25.20 -11.78 7.36
CA ARG A 188 24.39 -11.05 6.36
C ARG A 188 22.91 -11.32 6.59
N ASP A 189 22.54 -12.58 6.82
CA ASP A 189 21.17 -12.99 7.12
C ASP A 189 20.63 -12.27 8.37
N ASN A 190 21.41 -12.33 9.45
CA ASN A 190 21.06 -11.70 10.73
C ASN A 190 20.95 -10.17 10.61
N ARG A 191 21.83 -9.54 9.84
CA ARG A 191 21.78 -8.09 9.59
C ARG A 191 20.52 -7.70 8.82
N ALA A 192 20.12 -8.48 7.80
CA ALA A 192 18.89 -8.24 7.05
C ALA A 192 17.65 -8.38 7.96
N ALA A 193 17.62 -9.41 8.81
CA ALA A 193 16.57 -9.60 9.82
C ALA A 193 16.48 -8.39 10.76
N MET A 194 17.61 -7.95 11.31
CA MET A 194 17.68 -6.86 12.27
C MET A 194 17.20 -5.53 11.68
N ILE A 195 17.67 -5.17 10.47
CA ILE A 195 17.26 -3.94 9.79
C ILE A 195 15.74 -3.89 9.62
N THR A 196 15.17 -5.01 9.17
CA THR A 196 13.74 -5.13 8.98
C THR A 196 12.97 -5.10 10.31
N TYR A 197 13.48 -5.75 11.36
CA TYR A 197 12.85 -5.75 12.67
C TYR A 197 12.78 -4.33 13.23
N ILE A 198 13.88 -3.57 13.14
CA ILE A 198 13.94 -2.16 13.54
C ILE A 198 12.93 -1.32 12.73
N ALA A 199 12.84 -1.55 11.41
CA ALA A 199 11.88 -0.85 10.56
C ALA A 199 10.43 -1.15 10.97
N PHE A 200 10.12 -2.40 11.33
CA PHE A 200 8.82 -2.81 11.84
C PHE A 200 8.50 -2.12 13.18
N GLN A 201 9.42 -2.17 14.14
CA GLN A 201 9.29 -1.50 15.44
C GLN A 201 9.00 0.00 15.26
N HIS A 202 9.75 0.67 14.38
CA HIS A 202 9.53 2.09 14.07
C HIS A 202 8.17 2.37 13.41
N SER A 203 7.67 1.46 12.57
CA SER A 203 6.34 1.58 11.97
C SER A 203 5.25 1.41 13.03
N LEU A 204 5.43 0.46 13.94
CA LEU A 204 4.48 0.18 15.02
C LEU A 204 4.39 1.34 16.02
N ILE A 205 5.55 1.88 16.46
CA ILE A 205 5.60 3.07 17.32
C ILE A 205 4.88 4.25 16.66
N ARG A 206 5.10 4.48 15.36
CA ARG A 206 4.42 5.54 14.62
C ARG A 206 2.91 5.33 14.57
N GLY A 207 2.47 4.08 14.36
CA GLY A 207 1.06 3.71 14.37
C GLY A 207 0.41 3.95 15.74
N ILE A 208 1.06 3.51 16.82
CA ILE A 208 0.59 3.72 18.20
C ILE A 208 0.52 5.20 18.52
N LYS A 209 1.59 5.98 18.25
CA LYS A 209 1.61 7.43 18.49
C LYS A 209 0.47 8.12 17.76
N LYS A 210 0.26 7.79 16.47
CA LYS A 210 -0.84 8.35 15.69
C LYS A 210 -2.19 8.03 16.34
N HIS A 211 -2.44 6.77 16.68
CA HIS A 211 -3.70 6.36 17.29
C HIS A 211 -3.93 7.02 18.66
N THR A 212 -2.90 7.14 19.51
CA THR A 212 -3.00 7.86 20.78
C THR A 212 -3.30 9.33 20.58
N THR A 213 -2.67 9.99 19.61
CA THR A 213 -2.97 11.39 19.26
C THR A 213 -4.41 11.54 18.77
N ASP A 214 -4.88 10.64 17.92
CA ASP A 214 -6.26 10.64 17.42
C ASP A 214 -7.27 10.47 18.56
N VAL A 215 -7.05 9.50 19.46
CA VAL A 215 -7.91 9.27 20.64
C VAL A 215 -7.90 10.47 21.59
N LEU A 216 -6.74 11.07 21.87
CA LEU A 216 -6.66 12.26 22.72
C LEU A 216 -7.40 13.46 22.10
N ARG A 217 -7.32 13.60 20.77
CA ARG A 217 -8.04 14.64 20.02
C ARG A 217 -9.55 14.45 20.09
N ASP A 218 -10.02 13.22 19.88
CA ASP A 218 -11.45 12.89 19.94
C ASP A 218 -12.00 13.06 21.36
N THR A 219 -11.23 12.66 22.36
CA THR A 219 -11.60 12.84 23.78
C THR A 219 -11.67 14.33 24.13
N SER A 220 -10.69 15.13 23.71
CA SER A 220 -10.69 16.59 23.93
C SER A 220 -11.85 17.28 23.21
N ALA A 221 -12.20 16.87 22.01
CA ALA A 221 -13.35 17.41 21.27
C ALA A 221 -14.69 17.05 21.93
N THR A 222 -14.76 15.90 22.61
CA THR A 222 -15.95 15.46 23.35
C THR A 222 -16.09 16.21 24.67
N PHE A 223 -14.99 16.48 25.39
CA PHE A 223 -15.00 17.28 26.61
C PHE A 223 -15.34 18.76 26.35
N SER A 224 -14.83 19.37 25.26
CA SER A 224 -15.20 20.75 24.90
C SER A 224 -16.67 20.93 24.46
N ARG A 225 -17.42 19.85 24.23
CA ARG A 225 -18.86 19.91 23.92
C ARG A 225 -19.76 19.79 25.15
N HIS A 226 -19.22 19.40 26.31
CA HIS A 226 -20.03 19.19 27.53
C HIS A 226 -19.85 20.22 28.63
N GLU A 227 -18.94 21.18 28.48
CA GLU A 227 -18.82 22.33 29.37
C GLU A 227 -18.89 23.62 28.54
N PHE A 228 -20.08 24.21 28.41
CA PHE A 228 -20.33 25.67 28.34
C PHE A 228 -21.82 25.94 28.06
N ASP A 229 -22.72 25.36 28.86
CA ASP A 229 -24.12 25.79 28.95
C ASP A 229 -24.43 26.26 30.38
N SER A 230 -23.64 27.22 30.87
CA SER A 230 -24.08 28.20 31.88
C SER A 230 -22.95 29.18 32.17
N VAL A 231 -23.06 30.39 31.59
CA VAL A 231 -22.61 31.72 32.08
C VAL A 231 -22.19 32.57 30.86
N PRO A 232 -22.84 33.73 30.62
CA PRO A 232 -22.46 34.61 29.52
C PRO A 232 -21.18 35.40 29.85
N PRO A 233 -20.25 35.59 28.90
CA PRO A 233 -19.14 36.51 29.10
C PRO A 233 -19.54 37.95 28.71
N THR A 234 -19.19 38.88 29.57
CA THR A 234 -19.24 40.34 29.38
C THR A 234 -18.36 40.77 28.18
N PRO A 235 -18.77 41.75 27.36
CA PRO A 235 -18.01 42.10 26.16
C PRO A 235 -16.82 43.01 26.48
N VAL A 236 -15.63 42.61 26.02
CA VAL A 236 -14.46 43.49 25.91
C VAL A 236 -14.41 44.01 24.48
N THR A 237 -14.65 45.32 24.34
CA THR A 237 -14.42 46.11 23.13
C THR A 237 -12.95 46.07 22.70
N LEU A 238 -12.67 45.64 21.47
CA LEU A 238 -11.42 45.96 20.78
C LEU A 238 -11.72 46.58 19.41
N ALA A 239 -11.14 47.76 19.19
CA ALA A 239 -11.37 48.65 18.08
C ALA A 239 -10.95 48.07 16.72
N LYS A 240 -11.84 48.17 15.72
CA LYS A 240 -11.52 47.98 14.30
C LYS A 240 -10.77 49.20 13.79
N ARG A 241 -9.59 48.97 13.21
CA ARG A 241 -8.84 49.97 12.45
C ARG A 241 -9.08 49.73 10.95
N THR A 242 -9.73 50.71 10.33
CA THR A 242 -10.03 50.80 8.90
C THR A 242 -8.74 50.99 8.10
N LEU A 243 -8.60 50.25 7.00
CA LEU A 243 -7.69 50.61 5.91
C LEU A 243 -8.46 50.52 4.60
N VAL A 244 -8.61 51.70 4.00
CA VAL A 244 -9.19 51.97 2.69
C VAL A 244 -8.16 51.58 1.64
N THR A 245 -8.58 50.84 0.62
CA THR A 245 -7.89 50.81 -0.67
C THR A 245 -8.93 50.86 -1.78
N SER A 246 -8.86 51.94 -2.54
CA SER A 246 -9.61 52.19 -3.76
C SER A 246 -9.06 51.33 -4.89
N VAL A 247 -9.94 50.69 -5.65
CA VAL A 247 -9.62 50.09 -6.95
C VAL A 247 -10.56 50.70 -7.98
N ILE A 248 -9.94 51.19 -9.04
CA ILE A 248 -10.49 51.70 -10.29
C ILE A 248 -10.88 50.47 -11.13
N GLU A 249 -12.09 50.43 -11.67
CA GLU A 249 -12.43 49.51 -12.76
C GLU A 249 -12.86 50.34 -13.97
N GLU A 250 -12.08 50.19 -15.04
CA GLU A 250 -12.35 50.64 -16.40
C GLU A 250 -13.31 49.65 -17.07
N GLU A 251 -14.19 50.21 -17.91
CA GLU A 251 -15.05 49.50 -18.85
C GLU A 251 -14.20 48.95 -20.00
N ASP A 252 -14.51 47.75 -20.50
CA ASP A 252 -14.34 47.44 -21.92
C ASP A 252 -15.33 46.34 -22.36
N GLU A 253 -16.02 46.65 -23.46
CA GLU A 253 -17.01 45.86 -24.16
C GLU A 253 -16.37 44.94 -25.23
N ASN A 254 -17.14 43.90 -25.60
CA ASN A 254 -17.15 43.17 -26.87
C ASN A 254 -15.93 42.33 -27.29
N ASP A 255 -16.09 41.01 -27.31
CA ASP A 255 -16.56 40.25 -28.49
C ASP A 255 -16.56 38.76 -28.14
N SER A 256 -17.70 38.08 -28.33
CA SER A 256 -17.79 36.62 -28.16
C SER A 256 -18.36 35.96 -29.40
N ASP A 257 -17.46 35.29 -30.11
CA ASP A 257 -17.76 34.34 -31.17
C ASP A 257 -18.56 33.15 -30.65
N VAL A 258 -19.49 32.70 -31.50
CA VAL A 258 -20.45 31.63 -31.29
C VAL A 258 -19.72 30.29 -31.08
N VAL A 259 -19.70 29.80 -29.85
CA VAL A 259 -19.31 28.43 -29.50
C VAL A 259 -20.57 27.58 -29.33
N GLU A 260 -20.63 26.44 -30.03
CA GLU A 260 -21.71 25.46 -30.01
C GLU A 260 -22.15 25.10 -28.57
N GLN A 261 -23.45 25.28 -28.29
CA GLN A 261 -24.04 24.91 -27.02
C GLN A 261 -24.07 23.37 -26.86
N PRO A 262 -23.56 22.82 -25.74
CA PRO A 262 -23.76 21.41 -25.43
C PRO A 262 -25.24 21.13 -25.11
N ASN A 263 -25.65 19.93 -25.50
CA ASN A 263 -27.00 19.37 -25.43
C ASN A 263 -27.73 19.69 -24.10
N LYS A 264 -28.82 20.48 -24.14
CA LYS A 264 -29.61 20.94 -22.98
C LYS A 264 -30.14 19.80 -22.09
N GLU A 265 -30.25 18.58 -22.60
CA GLU A 265 -30.67 17.41 -21.84
C GLU A 265 -29.63 16.96 -20.80
N VAL A 266 -28.33 17.09 -21.08
CA VAL A 266 -27.26 16.72 -20.12
C VAL A 266 -27.19 17.71 -18.97
N ALA A 267 -27.39 19.01 -19.26
CA ALA A 267 -27.43 20.06 -18.25
C ALA A 267 -28.64 19.91 -17.30
N ASN A 268 -29.82 19.54 -17.83
CA ASN A 268 -31.01 19.31 -17.01
C ASN A 268 -30.94 18.02 -16.17
N ALA A 269 -30.26 16.97 -16.67
CA ALA A 269 -30.03 15.74 -15.90
C ALA A 269 -29.05 15.97 -14.74
N GLN A 270 -28.03 16.81 -14.93
CA GLN A 270 -27.14 17.24 -13.84
C GLN A 270 -27.90 18.08 -12.81
N ALA A 271 -28.70 19.06 -13.23
CA ALA A 271 -29.46 19.91 -12.31
C ALA A 271 -30.45 19.13 -11.42
N LYS A 272 -31.08 18.06 -11.94
CA LYS A 272 -32.00 17.20 -11.16
C LYS A 272 -31.31 16.23 -10.21
N LEU A 273 -30.07 15.83 -10.47
CA LEU A 273 -29.32 14.92 -9.58
C LEU A 273 -28.81 15.62 -8.31
N PHE A 274 -28.71 16.95 -8.36
CA PHE A 274 -28.14 17.78 -7.30
C PHE A 274 -29.16 18.80 -6.78
N ASN A 275 -30.40 18.40 -6.50
CA ASN A 275 -31.35 19.26 -5.79
C ASN A 275 -30.78 19.49 -4.38
N PRO A 276 -30.13 20.63 -4.10
CA PRO A 276 -29.54 20.87 -2.80
C PRO A 276 -30.71 21.10 -1.83
N ASP A 277 -30.52 20.75 -0.55
CA ASP A 277 -31.27 21.46 0.48
C ASP A 277 -31.01 22.96 0.23
N PRO A 278 -32.04 23.80 0.05
CA PRO A 278 -31.84 25.21 -0.34
C PRO A 278 -30.99 25.99 0.67
N ASP A 279 -30.83 25.47 1.89
CA ASP A 279 -30.03 26.05 2.97
C ASP A 279 -28.80 25.20 3.36
N GLY A 280 -28.56 24.07 2.68
CA GLY A 280 -27.51 23.11 3.06
C GLY A 280 -26.16 23.45 2.43
N GLU A 281 -25.21 23.94 3.23
CA GLU A 281 -23.81 24.06 2.80
C GLU A 281 -23.35 22.73 2.18
N PHE A 282 -22.88 22.77 0.93
CA PHE A 282 -22.29 21.59 0.33
C PHE A 282 -21.03 21.20 1.12
N PRO A 283 -20.92 19.92 1.53
CA PRO A 283 -19.76 19.45 2.27
C PRO A 283 -18.49 19.63 1.43
N ASP A 284 -17.35 19.77 2.11
CA ASP A 284 -16.06 19.76 1.44
C ASP A 284 -15.83 18.42 0.72
N PRO A 285 -14.87 18.34 -0.23
CA PRO A 285 -14.71 17.15 -1.05
C PRO A 285 -14.43 15.84 -0.30
N SER A 286 -13.71 15.91 0.82
CA SER A 286 -13.45 14.74 1.67
C SER A 286 -14.74 14.27 2.33
N THR A 287 -15.48 15.20 2.96
CA THR A 287 -16.75 14.89 3.60
C THR A 287 -17.78 14.37 2.60
N TYR A 288 -17.85 14.94 1.39
CA TYR A 288 -18.73 14.47 0.32
C TYR A 288 -18.43 13.02 -0.07
N TYR A 289 -17.17 12.70 -0.34
CA TYR A 289 -16.75 11.34 -0.70
C TYR A 289 -17.11 10.34 0.39
N ASN A 290 -16.88 10.70 1.66
CA ASN A 290 -17.10 9.83 2.81
C ASN A 290 -18.58 9.61 3.17
N THR A 291 -19.45 10.59 2.90
CA THR A 291 -20.83 10.60 3.42
C THR A 291 -21.93 10.59 2.37
N LYS A 292 -21.64 11.01 1.12
CA LYS A 292 -22.64 11.18 0.07
C LYS A 292 -22.37 10.36 -1.18
N ALA A 293 -21.12 10.19 -1.61
CA ALA A 293 -20.80 9.55 -2.90
C ALA A 293 -21.41 8.14 -3.07
N TYR A 294 -21.41 7.31 -2.02
CA TYR A 294 -21.98 5.95 -2.05
C TYR A 294 -23.49 5.89 -2.27
N ARG A 295 -24.20 7.03 -2.15
CA ARG A 295 -25.65 7.13 -2.40
C ARG A 295 -25.95 7.56 -3.84
N VAL A 296 -24.95 8.05 -4.58
CA VAL A 296 -25.11 8.54 -5.95
C VAL A 296 -24.81 7.39 -6.92
N LYS A 297 -25.84 6.90 -7.63
CA LYS A 297 -25.70 5.75 -8.55
C LYS A 297 -24.52 5.90 -9.52
N GLY A 298 -24.39 7.07 -10.16
CA GLY A 298 -23.29 7.33 -11.10
C GLY A 298 -21.90 7.32 -10.44
N ALA A 299 -21.78 7.71 -9.17
CA ALA A 299 -20.53 7.62 -8.42
C ALA A 299 -20.22 6.17 -8.04
N CYS A 300 -21.22 5.35 -7.69
CA CYS A 300 -21.05 3.91 -7.47
C CYS A 300 -20.58 3.20 -8.76
N ASP A 301 -21.24 3.46 -9.89
CA ASP A 301 -20.86 2.90 -11.19
C ASP A 301 -19.42 3.29 -11.57
N LEU A 302 -19.06 4.58 -11.38
CA LEU A 302 -17.72 5.08 -11.61
C LEU A 302 -16.70 4.42 -10.67
N ALA A 303 -16.98 4.34 -9.38
CA ALA A 303 -16.10 3.71 -8.39
C ALA A 303 -15.85 2.24 -8.71
N SER A 304 -16.89 1.47 -9.04
CA SER A 304 -16.75 0.09 -9.50
C SER A 304 -15.88 -0.02 -10.76
N SER A 305 -16.03 0.90 -11.72
CA SER A 305 -15.25 0.89 -12.96
C SER A 305 -13.75 1.11 -12.77
N VAL A 306 -13.35 1.77 -11.68
CA VAL A 306 -11.93 2.01 -11.31
C VAL A 306 -11.46 1.14 -10.14
N ASN A 307 -12.25 0.11 -9.79
CA ASN A 307 -12.07 -0.77 -8.64
C ASN A 307 -11.78 -0.02 -7.33
N LEU A 308 -12.67 0.90 -6.99
CA LEU A 308 -12.66 1.71 -5.79
C LEU A 308 -13.86 1.32 -4.91
N ILE A 309 -13.61 1.02 -3.64
CA ILE A 309 -14.65 0.73 -2.65
C ILE A 309 -15.05 2.05 -1.99
N LEU A 310 -16.35 2.39 -2.08
CA LEU A 310 -16.87 3.59 -1.45
C LEU A 310 -17.11 3.37 0.06
N PRO A 311 -16.78 4.34 0.91
CA PRO A 311 -17.13 4.30 2.32
C PRO A 311 -18.65 4.44 2.45
N GLU A 312 -19.33 3.40 2.95
CA GLU A 312 -20.80 3.35 3.10
C GLU A 312 -21.32 4.25 4.24
N GLY A 313 -20.84 5.50 4.33
CA GLY A 313 -21.18 6.46 5.38
C GLY A 313 -20.49 6.21 6.73
N LYS A 314 -19.65 5.17 6.84
CA LYS A 314 -18.89 4.84 8.06
C LYS A 314 -17.67 5.74 8.30
N GLY A 315 -17.39 6.66 7.37
CA GLY A 315 -16.16 7.43 7.32
C GLY A 315 -14.95 6.55 7.03
N SER A 316 -13.94 7.10 6.37
CA SER A 316 -12.61 6.51 6.43
C SER A 316 -12.04 6.83 7.81
N GLN A 317 -11.60 5.82 8.58
CA GLN A 317 -10.83 6.07 9.82
C GLN A 317 -9.50 6.82 9.56
N ASN A 318 -9.11 6.99 8.30
CA ASN A 318 -7.93 7.73 7.91
C ASN A 318 -8.32 8.83 6.91
N GLU A 319 -8.61 10.03 7.42
CA GLU A 319 -9.03 11.19 6.61
C GLU A 319 -8.04 11.50 5.48
N ALA A 320 -6.73 11.36 5.75
CA ALA A 320 -5.68 11.60 4.76
C ALA A 320 -5.72 10.62 3.58
N VAL A 321 -6.18 9.38 3.79
CA VAL A 321 -6.38 8.41 2.70
C VAL A 321 -7.67 8.69 1.93
N SER A 322 -8.61 9.39 2.56
CA SER A 322 -10.01 9.42 2.12
C SER A 322 -10.20 10.05 0.75
N ILE A 323 -9.49 11.14 0.41
CA ILE A 323 -9.58 11.78 -0.91
C ILE A 323 -8.40 11.44 -1.84
N ILE A 324 -7.24 11.06 -1.28
CA ILE A 324 -6.05 10.72 -2.08
C ILE A 324 -6.31 9.48 -2.93
N MET A 325 -6.89 8.43 -2.33
CA MET A 325 -7.16 7.17 -3.04
C MET A 325 -8.13 7.36 -4.23
N PRO A 326 -9.33 7.95 -4.07
CA PRO A 326 -10.24 8.17 -5.21
C PRO A 326 -9.63 9.05 -6.29
N LEU A 327 -8.97 10.15 -5.94
CA LEU A 327 -8.28 11.02 -6.91
C LEU A 327 -7.24 10.24 -7.71
N ARG A 328 -6.38 9.49 -7.01
CA ARG A 328 -5.35 8.69 -7.65
C ARG A 328 -5.95 7.64 -8.59
N ARG A 329 -7.06 7.00 -8.21
CA ARG A 329 -7.74 6.02 -9.07
C ARG A 329 -8.32 6.62 -10.34
N LEU A 330 -8.92 7.80 -10.25
CA LEU A 330 -9.36 8.52 -11.44
C LEU A 330 -8.19 8.88 -12.35
N ILE A 331 -7.10 9.40 -11.78
CA ILE A 331 -5.92 9.82 -12.56
C ILE A 331 -5.25 8.63 -13.26
N ILE A 332 -4.94 7.54 -12.53
CA ILE A 332 -4.23 6.39 -13.12
C ILE A 332 -5.05 5.65 -14.17
N THR A 333 -6.37 5.78 -14.15
CA THR A 333 -7.27 5.19 -15.17
C THR A 333 -7.69 6.17 -16.25
N ASN A 334 -7.18 7.42 -16.24
CA ASN A 334 -7.60 8.51 -17.13
C ASN A 334 -9.12 8.73 -17.13
N ARG A 335 -9.68 8.76 -15.94
CA ARG A 335 -11.09 9.05 -15.63
C ARG A 335 -11.24 10.34 -14.83
N ASP A 336 -10.18 11.12 -14.66
CA ASP A 336 -10.09 12.39 -13.92
C ASP A 336 -10.63 13.60 -14.69
N ASN A 337 -11.78 13.45 -15.36
CA ASN A 337 -12.46 14.59 -15.98
C ASN A 337 -13.32 15.37 -14.96
N PRO A 338 -13.67 16.65 -15.23
CA PRO A 338 -14.42 17.48 -14.30
C PRO A 338 -15.73 16.87 -13.79
N HIS A 339 -16.46 16.16 -14.66
CA HIS A 339 -17.72 15.52 -14.31
C HIS A 339 -17.51 14.38 -13.30
N ASN A 340 -16.55 13.49 -13.56
CA ASN A 340 -16.22 12.37 -12.69
C ASN A 340 -15.67 12.82 -11.33
N LEU A 341 -14.87 13.89 -11.33
CA LEU A 341 -14.38 14.52 -10.10
C LEU A 341 -15.55 15.06 -9.27
N THR A 342 -16.51 15.74 -9.90
CA THR A 342 -17.73 16.21 -9.22
C THR A 342 -18.62 15.06 -8.73
N LEU A 343 -18.73 13.97 -9.48
CA LEU A 343 -19.51 12.80 -9.07
C LEU A 343 -18.97 12.15 -7.80
N LEU A 344 -17.65 11.95 -7.70
CA LEU A 344 -17.04 11.26 -6.56
C LEU A 344 -16.72 12.20 -5.39
N LEU A 345 -16.30 13.42 -5.68
CA LEU A 345 -15.73 14.36 -4.70
C LEU A 345 -16.62 15.59 -4.47
N GLY A 346 -17.78 15.62 -5.10
CA GLY A 346 -18.79 16.64 -4.88
C GLY A 346 -18.59 17.92 -5.72
N PRO A 347 -19.63 18.78 -5.77
CA PRO A 347 -19.65 19.97 -6.62
C PRO A 347 -18.61 21.02 -6.24
N ARG A 348 -18.22 21.09 -4.96
CA ARG A 348 -17.21 22.04 -4.47
C ARG A 348 -15.77 21.64 -4.75
N PHE A 349 -15.53 20.50 -5.41
CA PHE A 349 -14.18 20.06 -5.73
C PHE A 349 -13.37 21.11 -6.51
N HIS A 350 -13.99 21.73 -7.53
CA HIS A 350 -13.34 22.73 -8.38
C HIS A 350 -13.08 24.06 -7.66
N SER A 351 -13.91 24.40 -6.67
CA SER A 351 -13.78 25.63 -5.88
C SER A 351 -12.84 25.46 -4.68
N SER A 352 -12.45 24.23 -4.32
CA SER A 352 -11.57 23.97 -3.19
C SER A 352 -10.11 24.08 -3.61
N ALA A 353 -9.45 25.17 -3.23
CA ALA A 353 -8.02 25.38 -3.51
C ALA A 353 -7.13 24.23 -3.00
N LEU A 354 -7.47 23.68 -1.82
CA LEU A 354 -6.78 22.52 -1.25
C LEU A 354 -6.93 21.28 -2.14
N ALA A 355 -8.15 20.99 -2.61
CA ALA A 355 -8.42 19.82 -3.45
C ALA A 355 -7.75 19.95 -4.83
N GLN A 356 -7.75 21.15 -5.42
CA GLN A 356 -7.06 21.44 -6.68
C GLN A 356 -5.54 21.28 -6.55
N SER A 357 -4.95 21.80 -5.49
CA SER A 357 -3.51 21.63 -5.20
C SER A 357 -3.15 20.16 -5.03
N LEU A 358 -3.96 19.40 -4.28
CA LEU A 358 -3.77 17.97 -4.09
C LEU A 358 -3.90 17.19 -5.42
N TYR A 359 -4.89 17.53 -6.24
CA TYR A 359 -5.09 16.93 -7.56
C TYR A 359 -3.88 17.12 -8.47
N ALA A 360 -3.38 18.36 -8.61
CA ALA A 360 -2.17 18.67 -9.37
C ALA A 360 -0.95 17.89 -8.84
N SER A 361 -0.79 17.82 -7.52
CA SER A 361 0.28 17.06 -6.87
C SER A 361 0.22 15.56 -7.20
N ILE A 362 -0.96 14.93 -7.14
CA ILE A 362 -1.14 13.52 -7.45
C ILE A 362 -0.90 13.24 -8.94
N ARG A 363 -1.30 14.14 -9.84
CA ARG A 363 -1.03 14.00 -11.28
C ARG A 363 0.46 13.98 -11.59
N VAL A 364 1.22 14.95 -11.08
CA VAL A 364 2.68 14.99 -11.21
C VAL A 364 3.30 13.71 -10.64
N LYS A 365 2.96 13.35 -9.41
CA LYS A 365 3.53 12.16 -8.76
C LYS A 365 3.18 10.84 -9.47
N THR A 366 2.01 10.77 -10.10
CA THR A 366 1.61 9.60 -10.90
C THR A 366 2.47 9.46 -12.16
N ALA A 367 2.88 10.59 -12.75
CA ALA A 367 3.71 10.61 -13.95
C ALA A 367 5.20 10.34 -13.66
N LEU A 368 5.69 10.69 -12.47
CA LEU A 368 7.10 10.47 -12.11
C LEU A 368 7.53 9.00 -12.13
N VAL A 369 6.59 8.06 -11.96
CA VAL A 369 6.83 6.60 -11.92
C VAL A 369 8.01 6.25 -11.00
N PRO A 370 7.87 6.45 -9.68
CA PRO A 370 8.98 6.28 -8.75
C PRO A 370 9.57 4.84 -8.82
N PRO A 371 10.90 4.68 -8.69
CA PRO A 371 11.57 3.38 -8.74
C PRO A 371 11.15 2.49 -7.56
N ILE A 372 11.23 1.17 -7.77
CA ILE A 372 10.96 0.17 -6.73
C ILE A 372 11.86 0.42 -5.52
N GLY A 373 11.29 0.34 -4.31
CA GLY A 373 12.00 0.58 -3.06
C GLY A 373 12.06 2.05 -2.65
N SER A 374 11.57 2.99 -3.46
CA SER A 374 11.34 4.36 -2.99
C SER A 374 10.10 4.46 -2.10
N THR A 375 10.02 5.51 -1.27
CA THR A 375 8.90 5.70 -0.34
C THR A 375 7.62 6.04 -1.10
N LEU A 376 7.71 6.85 -2.16
CA LEU A 376 6.58 7.12 -3.04
C LEU A 376 6.12 5.86 -3.78
N TYR A 377 7.02 4.98 -4.21
CA TYR A 377 6.63 3.71 -4.83
C TYR A 377 5.82 2.84 -3.87
N ASN A 378 6.29 2.65 -2.63
CA ASN A 378 5.57 1.83 -1.64
C ASN A 378 4.20 2.41 -1.31
N PHE A 379 4.12 3.73 -1.13
CA PHE A 379 2.86 4.43 -0.88
C PHE A 379 1.88 4.29 -2.05
N PHE A 380 2.36 4.42 -3.29
CA PHE A 380 1.53 4.28 -4.48
C PHE A 380 1.15 2.86 -4.81
N TYR A 381 2.03 1.89 -4.58
CA TYR A 381 1.73 0.49 -4.71
C TYR A 381 0.52 0.09 -3.84
N PHE A 382 0.48 0.60 -2.59
CA PHE A 382 -0.65 0.41 -1.70
C PHE A 382 -1.95 1.01 -2.26
N LEU A 383 -1.92 2.27 -2.71
CA LEU A 383 -3.11 2.96 -3.25
C LEU A 383 -3.58 2.38 -4.60
N ASP A 384 -2.66 1.89 -5.42
CA ASP A 384 -2.92 1.38 -6.77
C ASP A 384 -3.30 -0.11 -6.75
N ARG A 385 -3.27 -0.77 -5.57
CA ARG A 385 -3.57 -2.19 -5.42
C ARG A 385 -4.98 -2.52 -5.90
N GLY A 386 -5.08 -3.36 -6.94
CA GLY A 386 -6.35 -3.75 -7.55
C GLY A 386 -6.83 -2.80 -8.66
N CYS A 387 -6.06 -1.80 -9.07
CA CYS A 387 -6.43 -0.99 -10.23
C CYS A 387 -6.58 -1.85 -11.49
N PRO A 388 -7.69 -1.71 -12.25
CA PRO A 388 -7.92 -2.57 -13.41
C PRO A 388 -6.86 -2.39 -14.50
N TYR A 389 -6.32 -1.17 -14.65
CA TYR A 389 -5.24 -0.85 -15.57
C TYR A 389 -4.58 0.48 -15.17
N ARG A 390 -3.38 0.74 -15.69
CA ARG A 390 -2.66 2.01 -15.53
C ARG A 390 -2.47 2.66 -16.89
N ARG A 391 -3.22 3.74 -17.13
CA ARG A 391 -3.17 4.55 -18.35
C ARG A 391 -3.50 6.01 -17.98
N PRO A 392 -2.61 6.75 -17.31
CA PRO A 392 -2.86 8.14 -16.98
C PRO A 392 -3.00 9.00 -18.24
N GLY A 393 -3.77 10.10 -18.13
CA GLY A 393 -3.93 11.07 -19.20
C GLY A 393 -2.64 11.84 -19.52
N PRO A 394 -2.59 12.55 -20.66
CA PRO A 394 -1.45 13.41 -20.99
C PRO A 394 -1.28 14.51 -19.94
N LEU A 395 -0.03 14.91 -19.69
CA LEU A 395 0.29 15.97 -18.75
C LEU A 395 0.06 17.35 -19.36
N SER A 396 -0.42 18.29 -18.56
CA SER A 396 -0.43 19.70 -18.91
C SER A 396 1.00 20.26 -19.01
N LEU A 397 1.18 21.40 -19.69
CA LEU A 397 2.49 22.03 -19.81
C LEU A 397 3.12 22.35 -18.44
N ALA A 398 2.30 22.80 -17.48
CA ALA A 398 2.74 23.07 -16.12
C ALA A 398 3.22 21.78 -15.42
N GLU A 399 2.45 20.70 -15.54
CA GLU A 399 2.82 19.39 -14.96
C GLU A 399 4.10 18.82 -15.58
N GLN A 400 4.28 18.97 -16.90
CA GLN A 400 5.50 18.56 -17.60
C GLN A 400 6.72 19.35 -17.12
N LYS A 401 6.57 20.67 -16.90
CA LYS A 401 7.61 21.53 -16.34
C LYS A 401 7.96 21.08 -14.92
N THR A 402 6.97 20.80 -14.08
CA THR A 402 7.17 20.27 -12.72
C THR A 402 7.88 18.91 -12.75
N CYS A 403 7.45 17.97 -13.58
CA CYS A 403 8.11 16.67 -13.72
C CYS A 403 9.56 16.82 -14.16
N SER A 404 9.82 17.70 -15.14
CA SER A 404 11.18 18.00 -15.61
C SER A 404 12.07 18.55 -14.50
N LYS A 405 11.55 19.49 -13.68
CA LYS A 405 12.27 20.00 -12.51
C LYS A 405 12.59 18.88 -11.51
N VAL A 406 11.63 18.03 -11.18
CA VAL A 406 11.84 16.90 -10.25
C VAL A 406 12.87 15.91 -10.80
N TYR A 407 12.87 15.61 -12.10
CA TYR A 407 13.88 14.74 -12.71
C TYR A 407 15.28 15.36 -12.72
N SER A 408 15.39 16.66 -12.99
CA SER A 408 16.66 17.38 -12.90
C SER A 408 17.20 17.37 -11.47
N LEU A 409 16.34 17.62 -10.48
CA LEU A 409 16.71 17.55 -9.07
C LEU A 409 17.12 16.12 -8.66
N LEU A 410 16.37 15.10 -9.07
CA LEU A 410 16.73 13.70 -8.84
C LEU A 410 18.10 13.34 -9.43
N ARG A 411 18.41 13.84 -10.63
CA ARG A 411 19.71 13.62 -11.27
C ARG A 411 20.83 14.32 -10.50
N PHE A 412 20.59 15.55 -10.07
CA PHE A 412 21.52 16.32 -9.27
C PHE A 412 21.81 15.65 -7.91
N MET A 413 20.77 15.25 -7.19
CA MET A 413 20.90 14.51 -5.93
C MET A 413 21.69 13.21 -6.12
N LYS A 414 21.35 12.40 -7.13
CA LYS A 414 22.09 11.16 -7.44
C LYS A 414 23.55 11.43 -7.77
N HIS A 415 23.86 12.54 -8.45
CA HIS A 415 25.23 12.92 -8.77
C HIS A 415 26.01 13.31 -7.50
N LYS A 416 25.42 14.13 -6.63
CA LYS A 416 26.06 14.58 -5.38
C LYS A 416 26.23 13.46 -4.35
N MET A 417 25.23 12.59 -4.22
CA MET A 417 25.23 11.50 -3.23
C MET A 417 26.10 10.30 -3.65
N GLY A 418 26.55 10.25 -4.90
CA GLY A 418 27.35 9.15 -5.45
C GLY A 418 26.57 7.85 -5.68
N THR A 419 27.30 6.77 -5.99
CA THR A 419 26.70 5.45 -6.26
C THR A 419 26.34 4.70 -4.97
N LEU A 420 25.03 4.65 -4.69
CA LEU A 420 24.25 3.70 -3.88
C LEU A 420 24.78 3.28 -2.48
N GLY A 421 23.98 3.58 -1.45
CA GLY A 421 24.00 2.85 -0.17
C GLY A 421 24.57 3.60 1.03
N ARG A 422 25.09 4.82 0.84
CA ARG A 422 25.50 5.67 1.95
C ARG A 422 24.28 6.39 2.52
N LYS A 423 24.15 6.41 3.85
CA LYS A 423 23.23 7.33 4.52
C LYS A 423 23.73 8.76 4.29
N VAL A 424 22.80 9.63 3.94
CA VAL A 424 23.06 11.07 3.80
C VAL A 424 22.51 11.76 5.03
N ASP A 425 23.37 12.53 5.68
CA ASP A 425 23.05 13.28 6.89
C ASP A 425 22.35 14.60 6.55
N GLU A 426 21.91 15.31 7.58
CA GLU A 426 21.17 16.56 7.44
C GLU A 426 22.02 17.69 6.85
N GLU A 427 23.32 17.72 7.16
CA GLU A 427 24.25 18.72 6.65
C GLU A 427 24.43 18.56 5.13
N GLU A 428 24.61 17.34 4.65
CA GLU A 428 24.70 17.06 3.20
C GLU A 428 23.39 17.37 2.47
N ILE A 429 22.23 17.14 3.09
CA ILE A 429 20.93 17.56 2.51
C ILE A 429 20.89 19.07 2.35
N ASN A 430 21.24 19.81 3.39
CA ASN A 430 21.23 21.27 3.39
C ASN A 430 22.21 21.80 2.34
N GLU A 431 23.41 21.22 2.23
CA GLU A 431 24.38 21.56 1.18
C GLU A 431 23.80 21.32 -0.22
N ILE A 432 23.17 20.15 -0.46
CA ILE A 432 22.55 19.84 -1.76
C ILE A 432 21.44 20.85 -2.08
N MET A 433 20.61 21.22 -1.10
CA MET A 433 19.55 22.22 -1.28
C MET A 433 20.11 23.60 -1.58
N GLU A 434 21.16 24.04 -0.87
CA GLU A 434 21.81 25.32 -1.08
C GLU A 434 22.46 25.42 -2.47
N VAL A 435 23.20 24.38 -2.89
CA VAL A 435 23.82 24.35 -4.22
C VAL A 435 22.76 24.36 -5.32
N TRP A 436 21.68 23.59 -5.15
CA TRP A 436 20.57 23.60 -6.11
C TRP A 436 19.90 24.97 -6.20
N ALA A 437 19.67 25.65 -5.07
CA ALA A 437 19.09 27.00 -5.03
C ALA A 437 19.95 28.02 -5.79
N GLN A 438 21.28 27.91 -5.68
CA GLN A 438 22.23 28.76 -6.40
C GLN A 438 22.22 28.50 -7.92
N GLU A 439 22.12 27.23 -8.34
CA GLU A 439 22.17 26.85 -9.76
C GLU A 439 20.87 27.17 -10.51
N ASP A 440 19.70 26.95 -9.91
CA ASP A 440 18.39 27.16 -10.56
C ASP A 440 17.87 28.61 -10.45
N LYS A 441 18.67 29.53 -9.86
CA LYS A 441 18.35 30.95 -9.69
C LYS A 441 16.99 31.22 -9.04
N GLY A 442 16.56 30.34 -8.13
CA GLY A 442 15.25 30.42 -7.49
C GLY A 442 15.21 29.66 -6.17
N GLU A 443 14.26 30.02 -5.32
CA GLU A 443 14.00 29.27 -4.09
C GLU A 443 13.61 27.83 -4.42
N VAL A 444 14.21 26.87 -3.70
CA VAL A 444 13.81 25.47 -3.81
C VAL A 444 12.39 25.37 -3.29
N GLU A 445 11.43 25.18 -4.20
CA GLU A 445 10.06 24.87 -3.80
C GLU A 445 10.11 23.57 -2.97
N MET A 446 9.89 23.67 -1.66
CA MET A 446 10.00 22.54 -0.72
C MET A 446 9.17 21.32 -1.15
N GLU A 447 8.09 21.54 -1.89
CA GLU A 447 7.27 20.47 -2.46
C GLU A 447 7.97 19.69 -3.57
N LEU A 448 8.78 20.35 -4.43
CA LEU A 448 9.62 19.67 -5.43
C LEU A 448 10.67 18.80 -4.75
N TRP A 449 11.29 19.34 -3.68
CA TRP A 449 12.27 18.61 -2.88
C TRP A 449 11.65 17.36 -2.25
N LYS A 450 10.51 17.48 -1.57
CA LYS A 450 9.80 16.33 -0.98
C LYS A 450 9.43 15.29 -2.03
N MET A 451 9.01 15.72 -3.23
CA MET A 451 8.72 14.79 -4.32
C MET A 451 9.97 14.06 -4.81
N ALA A 452 11.08 14.77 -5.02
CA ALA A 452 12.34 14.17 -5.43
C ALA A 452 12.85 13.17 -4.37
N VAL A 453 12.92 13.58 -3.10
CA VAL A 453 13.30 12.69 -1.99
C VAL A 453 12.41 11.45 -1.93
N GLY A 454 11.09 11.62 -2.04
CA GLY A 454 10.16 10.50 -2.03
C GLY A 454 10.38 9.51 -3.17
N CYS A 455 10.94 9.97 -4.31
CA CYS A 455 11.30 9.16 -5.47
C CYS A 455 12.69 8.52 -5.37
N LEU A 456 13.53 8.89 -4.39
CA LEU A 456 14.81 8.22 -4.19
C LEU A 456 14.59 6.81 -3.62
N GLU A 457 15.38 5.86 -4.09
CA GLU A 457 15.41 4.49 -3.57
C GLU A 457 15.80 4.52 -2.09
N GLN A 458 15.29 3.59 -1.26
CA GLN A 458 15.56 3.56 0.18
C GLN A 458 17.05 3.61 0.56
N GLY A 459 17.97 3.14 -0.29
CA GLY A 459 19.41 3.23 -0.08
C GLY A 459 20.04 4.61 -0.36
N LEU A 460 19.25 5.55 -0.87
CA LEU A 460 19.61 6.93 -1.19
C LEU A 460 18.69 7.94 -0.48
N GLN A 461 17.84 7.49 0.45
CA GLN A 461 16.97 8.43 1.14
C GLN A 461 17.72 9.14 2.28
N PRO A 462 17.62 10.48 2.34
CA PRO A 462 18.12 11.23 3.49
C PRO A 462 17.41 10.82 4.78
N ASN A 463 18.12 10.89 5.91
CA ASN A 463 17.55 10.61 7.22
C ASN A 463 16.73 11.82 7.72
N LEU A 464 15.54 12.03 7.14
CA LEU A 464 14.62 13.10 7.53
C LEU A 464 13.86 12.70 8.81
N GLN A 465 14.52 12.79 9.96
CA GLN A 465 13.85 12.81 11.27
C GLN A 465 13.76 14.26 11.74
N CYS A 466 12.65 14.93 11.43
CA CYS A 466 12.24 16.18 12.06
C CYS A 466 11.01 15.91 12.93
#